data_AF-A0A7S4J417-F1
#
_entry.id   AF-A0A7S4J417-F1
#
_cell.length_a   1.000
_cell.length_b   1.000
_cell.length_c   1.000
_cell.angle_alpha   90.00
_cell.angle_beta   90.00
_cell.angle_gamma   90.00
#
_symmetry.space_group_name_H-M   'P 1'
#
loop_
_entity.id
_entity.type
_entity.pdbx_description
1 polymer ?
#
loop_
_entity_poly.entity_id
_entity_poly.type
_entity_poly.pdbx_seq_one_letter_code
_entity_poly.pdbx_strand_id
1 'polypeptide(L)'
;GRPGTHTTPPPRCGVTRLCLAATAARRAGMASVQSVQKLTNVEAQRIMAILEETYQKLELLSHVPPLQLPNVDDLRRTIGPEVLQVLEEQAMLEQQYKWVSAPPSEQKNGYEGETLPDFETLDDELRHSTRVVCRILREAPAIVERLEDQGAEEASVPIQKFLRTFSELKEQTFQKLSTSVEEEKSKEDWFLEISAREEKASQTLRQLQKEIKLEKADRERQVSARNETIQKLRDELEEIKSSTVNETKLLQANTKEQEEADLSNFTAKDQTLREELSRLKAELAQKKQENRESEEMLRKKKMKNESEVEAWITKYDADMDEKDREISALRAIYEDERKELLHLEDYFNKLMAEREAALAEERKKAEELARQQAQQATLSKAATMLQKMWRGKVARRDLERKKAGSRGKKGKGGKGKKKK
;
A
#
# COMPACT_ATOMS: atom_id res chain seq x y z
N GLY A 1 13.57 -21.87 -23.48
CA GLY A 1 12.53 -22.62 -22.75
C GLY A 1 11.23 -22.51 -23.53
N ARG A 2 10.56 -23.63 -23.80
CA ARG A 2 9.31 -23.71 -24.56
C ARG A 2 8.15 -22.97 -23.86
N PRO A 3 7.18 -22.39 -24.58
CA PRO A 3 5.95 -21.89 -23.97
C PRO A 3 4.99 -23.06 -23.75
N GLY A 4 4.67 -23.34 -22.47
CA GLY A 4 3.69 -24.34 -22.07
C GLY A 4 2.28 -23.78 -22.16
N THR A 5 1.49 -24.28 -23.10
CA THR A 5 0.04 -24.12 -23.15
C THR A 5 -0.59 -24.99 -22.05
N HIS A 6 -1.01 -24.38 -20.94
CA HIS A 6 -1.83 -25.06 -19.94
C HIS A 6 -3.31 -24.90 -20.30
N THR A 7 -3.82 -25.94 -20.95
CA THR A 7 -5.24 -26.24 -21.10
C THR A 7 -5.84 -26.60 -19.74
N THR A 8 -6.95 -25.94 -19.40
CA THR A 8 -7.79 -26.22 -18.24
C THR A 8 -8.51 -27.57 -18.40
N PRO A 9 -8.62 -28.39 -17.34
CA PRO A 9 -9.43 -29.61 -17.38
C PRO A 9 -10.91 -29.27 -17.12
N PRO A 10 -11.86 -29.99 -17.73
CA PRO A 10 -13.28 -29.83 -17.41
C PRO A 10 -13.62 -30.50 -16.06
N PRO A 11 -14.67 -30.04 -15.37
CA PRO A 11 -15.09 -30.64 -14.11
C PRO A 11 -15.68 -32.03 -14.37
N ARG A 12 -15.07 -33.05 -13.75
CA ARG A 12 -15.69 -34.37 -13.58
C ARG A 12 -16.77 -34.28 -12.51
N CYS A 13 -18.02 -34.08 -12.92
CA CYS A 13 -19.18 -34.42 -12.09
C CYS A 13 -19.75 -35.75 -12.57
N GLY A 14 -19.45 -36.82 -11.81
CA GLY A 14 -20.11 -38.11 -11.94
C GLY A 14 -21.55 -38.00 -11.49
N VAL A 15 -22.46 -37.77 -12.43
CA VAL A 15 -23.89 -37.98 -12.23
C VAL A 15 -24.22 -39.35 -12.83
N THR A 16 -24.09 -40.33 -11.96
CA THR A 16 -24.95 -41.51 -11.83
C THR A 16 -25.87 -41.79 -13.02
N ARG A 17 -25.41 -42.70 -13.89
CA ARG A 17 -26.27 -43.59 -14.68
C ARG A 17 -27.16 -44.38 -13.72
N LEU A 18 -28.34 -43.86 -13.39
CA LEU A 18 -29.38 -44.57 -12.65
C LEU A 18 -30.76 -43.97 -13.00
N CYS A 19 -31.05 -43.84 -14.29
CA CYS A 19 -32.37 -43.42 -14.78
C CYS A 19 -32.87 -44.26 -15.97
N LEU A 20 -32.46 -45.52 -16.07
CA LEU A 20 -32.93 -46.43 -17.14
C LEU A 20 -33.36 -47.81 -16.65
N ALA A 21 -33.61 -47.97 -15.34
CA ALA A 21 -34.01 -49.26 -14.76
C ALA A 21 -35.40 -49.25 -14.07
N ALA A 22 -36.17 -48.16 -14.17
CA ALA A 22 -37.45 -48.02 -13.44
C ALA A 22 -38.72 -48.15 -14.31
N THR A 23 -38.60 -48.31 -15.63
CA THR A 23 -39.76 -48.49 -16.53
C THR A 23 -39.91 -49.90 -17.11
N ALA A 24 -39.03 -50.84 -16.76
CA ALA A 24 -39.11 -52.23 -17.23
C ALA A 24 -39.84 -53.18 -16.25
N ALA A 25 -40.13 -52.76 -15.01
CA ALA A 25 -40.70 -53.63 -13.97
C ALA A 25 -42.22 -53.46 -13.76
N ARG A 26 -42.96 -52.93 -14.74
CA ARG A 26 -44.44 -52.80 -14.69
C ARG A 26 -45.20 -53.70 -15.67
N ARG A 27 -44.52 -54.65 -16.31
CA ARG A 27 -45.13 -55.60 -17.26
C ARG A 27 -44.72 -57.06 -17.05
N ALA A 28 -44.26 -57.41 -15.86
CA ALA A 28 -43.99 -58.80 -15.48
C ALA A 28 -44.84 -59.15 -14.25
N GLY A 29 -46.06 -59.59 -14.49
CA GLY A 29 -46.98 -59.95 -13.40
C GLY A 29 -48.42 -60.02 -13.85
N MET A 30 -48.69 -60.78 -14.92
CA MET A 30 -50.01 -61.33 -15.24
C MET A 30 -49.86 -62.26 -16.45
N ALA A 31 -48.97 -63.25 -16.35
CA ALA A 31 -49.20 -64.48 -17.09
C ALA A 31 -50.33 -65.17 -16.32
N SER A 32 -51.59 -64.96 -16.74
CA SER A 32 -52.67 -65.77 -16.22
C SER A 32 -52.33 -67.21 -16.59
N VAL A 33 -51.95 -68.00 -15.58
CA VAL A 33 -52.06 -69.44 -15.68
C VAL A 33 -53.56 -69.66 -15.86
N GLN A 34 -54.01 -69.74 -17.12
CA GLN A 34 -55.30 -70.31 -17.45
C GLN A 34 -55.14 -71.80 -17.14
N SER A 35 -55.26 -72.14 -15.85
CA SER A 35 -55.66 -73.48 -15.48
C SER A 35 -56.96 -73.70 -16.26
N VAL A 36 -57.01 -74.76 -17.07
CA VAL A 36 -58.26 -75.19 -17.70
C VAL A 36 -59.13 -75.63 -16.53
N GLN A 37 -59.87 -74.67 -16.00
CA GLN A 37 -60.72 -74.79 -14.84
C GLN A 37 -61.83 -75.76 -15.19
N LYS A 38 -61.68 -77.02 -14.79
CA LYS A 38 -62.70 -78.04 -14.99
C LYS A 38 -63.61 -78.05 -13.77
N LEU A 39 -64.91 -77.89 -14.00
CA LEU A 39 -65.91 -78.09 -12.95
C LEU A 39 -65.85 -79.54 -12.49
N THR A 40 -65.41 -79.77 -11.25
CA THR A 40 -65.34 -81.11 -10.64
C THR A 40 -66.62 -81.49 -9.89
N ASN A 41 -67.42 -80.49 -9.50
CA ASN A 41 -68.67 -80.69 -8.77
C ASN A 41 -69.83 -80.95 -9.75
N VAL A 42 -70.56 -82.06 -9.53
CA VAL A 42 -71.70 -82.47 -10.36
C VAL A 42 -72.83 -81.43 -10.33
N GLU A 43 -73.10 -80.80 -9.19
CA GLU A 43 -74.11 -79.75 -9.09
C GLU A 43 -73.67 -78.48 -9.84
N ALA A 44 -72.39 -78.14 -9.80
CA ALA A 44 -71.85 -77.03 -10.58
C ALA A 44 -71.92 -77.30 -12.10
N GLN A 45 -71.66 -78.54 -12.54
CA GLN A 45 -71.85 -78.94 -13.93
C GLN A 45 -73.32 -78.86 -14.35
N ARG A 46 -74.27 -79.28 -13.49
CA ARG A 46 -75.72 -79.17 -13.73
C ARG A 46 -76.17 -77.72 -13.86
N ILE A 47 -75.74 -76.84 -12.95
CA ILE A 47 -76.05 -75.41 -13.00
C ILE A 47 -75.55 -74.81 -14.32
N MET A 48 -74.31 -75.10 -14.71
CA MET A 48 -73.76 -74.61 -15.98
C MET A 48 -74.49 -75.19 -17.20
N ALA A 49 -74.89 -76.46 -17.17
CA ALA A 49 -75.66 -77.07 -18.24
C ALA A 49 -77.05 -76.42 -18.40
N ILE A 50 -77.72 -76.10 -17.29
CA ILE A 50 -79.00 -75.38 -17.31
C ILE A 50 -78.78 -73.97 -17.87
N LEU A 51 -77.78 -73.23 -17.39
CA LEU A 51 -77.47 -71.89 -17.89
C LEU A 51 -77.16 -71.92 -19.39
N GLU A 52 -76.37 -72.88 -19.85
CA GLU A 52 -76.07 -73.07 -21.28
C GLU A 52 -77.32 -73.41 -22.10
N GLU A 53 -78.16 -74.33 -21.62
CA GLU A 53 -79.41 -74.70 -22.30
C GLU A 53 -80.41 -73.53 -22.35
N THR A 54 -80.50 -72.74 -21.28
CA THR A 54 -81.34 -71.54 -21.25
C THR A 54 -80.82 -70.45 -22.18
N TYR A 55 -79.50 -70.22 -22.23
CA TYR A 55 -78.89 -69.28 -23.16
C TYR A 55 -79.19 -69.67 -24.60
N GLN A 56 -78.99 -70.93 -24.97
CA GLN A 56 -79.27 -71.43 -26.32
C GLN A 56 -80.75 -71.29 -26.70
N LYS A 57 -81.68 -71.56 -25.78
CA LYS A 57 -83.12 -71.36 -26.04
C LYS A 57 -83.48 -69.89 -26.21
N LEU A 58 -82.90 -69.01 -25.39
CA LEU A 58 -83.11 -67.56 -25.48
C LEU A 58 -82.51 -66.97 -26.76
N GLU A 59 -81.36 -67.49 -27.19
CA GLU A 59 -80.71 -67.13 -28.45
C GLU A 59 -81.62 -67.52 -29.63
N LEU A 60 -82.09 -68.77 -29.68
CA LEU A 60 -83.05 -69.22 -30.70
C LEU A 60 -84.33 -68.38 -30.75
N LEU A 61 -84.90 -68.03 -29.60
CA LEU A 61 -86.10 -67.19 -29.53
C LEU A 61 -85.83 -65.73 -29.89
N SER A 62 -84.59 -65.25 -29.74
CA SER A 62 -84.23 -63.88 -30.12
C SER A 62 -84.30 -63.63 -31.63
N HIS A 63 -84.20 -64.70 -32.43
CA HIS A 63 -84.33 -64.66 -33.89
C HIS A 63 -85.78 -64.72 -34.37
N VAL A 64 -86.76 -64.92 -33.48
CA VAL A 64 -88.18 -64.94 -33.85
C VAL A 64 -88.69 -63.50 -33.96
N PRO A 65 -89.12 -63.05 -35.16
CA PRO A 65 -89.62 -61.69 -35.34
C PRO A 65 -91.00 -61.53 -34.68
N PRO A 66 -91.40 -60.30 -34.31
CA PRO A 66 -92.77 -60.05 -33.87
C PRO A 66 -93.72 -60.29 -35.04
N LEU A 67 -94.66 -61.25 -34.92
CA LEU A 67 -95.58 -61.67 -36.01
C LEU A 67 -96.67 -60.63 -36.37
N GLN A 68 -96.46 -59.36 -36.05
CA GLN A 68 -97.31 -58.24 -36.43
C GLN A 68 -96.83 -57.56 -37.73
N LEU A 69 -96.06 -58.28 -38.54
CA LEU A 69 -95.42 -57.76 -39.75
C LEU A 69 -96.39 -57.73 -40.95
N PRO A 70 -96.31 -56.71 -41.82
CA PRO A 70 -97.21 -56.58 -42.99
C PRO A 70 -97.06 -57.66 -44.08
N ASN A 71 -96.07 -58.56 -43.97
CA ASN A 71 -95.63 -59.41 -45.08
C ASN A 71 -95.60 -60.91 -44.74
N VAL A 72 -96.72 -61.41 -44.20
CA VAL A 72 -96.91 -62.81 -43.76
C VAL A 72 -96.77 -63.82 -44.91
N ASP A 73 -97.12 -63.42 -46.14
CA ASP A 73 -97.05 -64.28 -47.33
C ASP A 73 -95.62 -64.63 -47.77
N ASP A 74 -94.67 -63.73 -47.56
CA ASP A 74 -93.25 -63.98 -47.86
C ASP A 74 -92.59 -64.85 -46.77
N LEU A 75 -93.02 -64.69 -45.52
CA LEU A 75 -92.58 -65.54 -44.40
C LEU A 75 -93.09 -66.99 -44.58
N ARG A 76 -94.33 -67.14 -45.05
CA ARG A 76 -94.95 -68.44 -45.37
C ARG A 76 -94.18 -69.24 -46.43
N ARG A 77 -93.63 -68.54 -47.44
CA ARG A 77 -92.83 -69.16 -48.51
C ARG A 77 -91.45 -69.59 -48.03
N THR A 78 -90.87 -68.87 -47.06
CA THR A 78 -89.50 -69.08 -46.60
C THR A 78 -89.39 -70.11 -45.47
N ILE A 79 -90.36 -70.13 -44.56
CA ILE A 79 -90.33 -70.95 -43.33
C ILE A 79 -91.23 -72.20 -43.44
N GLY A 80 -92.22 -72.17 -44.35
CA GLY A 80 -93.18 -73.24 -44.55
C GLY A 80 -94.47 -73.01 -43.77
N PRO A 81 -95.62 -73.52 -44.27
CA PRO A 81 -96.94 -73.23 -43.70
C PRO A 81 -97.13 -73.85 -42.31
N GLU A 82 -96.52 -75.00 -42.03
CA GLU A 82 -96.66 -75.70 -40.74
C GLU A 82 -95.94 -74.95 -39.61
N VAL A 83 -94.74 -74.43 -39.89
CA VAL A 83 -93.94 -73.70 -38.90
C VAL A 83 -94.48 -72.29 -38.69
N LEU A 84 -94.98 -71.66 -39.76
CA LEU A 84 -95.68 -70.39 -39.67
C LEU A 84 -96.95 -70.51 -38.80
N GLN A 85 -97.73 -71.58 -38.98
CA GLN A 85 -98.92 -71.82 -38.16
C GLN A 85 -98.58 -71.91 -36.66
N VAL A 86 -97.53 -72.64 -36.29
CA VAL A 86 -97.09 -72.74 -34.89
C VAL A 86 -96.61 -71.39 -34.34
N LEU A 87 -95.96 -70.58 -35.17
CA LEU A 87 -95.56 -69.22 -34.78
C LEU A 87 -96.78 -68.29 -34.63
N GLU A 88 -97.77 -68.35 -35.52
CA GLU A 88 -99.03 -67.61 -35.42
C GLU A 88 -99.82 -68.00 -34.17
N GLU A 89 -99.88 -69.30 -33.85
CA GLU A 89 -100.46 -69.83 -32.61
C GLU A 89 -99.70 -69.30 -31.38
N GLN A 90 -98.37 -69.30 -31.39
CA GLN A 90 -97.55 -68.71 -30.33
C GLN A 90 -97.82 -67.21 -30.17
N ALA A 91 -97.90 -66.44 -31.25
CA ALA A 91 -98.18 -65.01 -31.18
C ALA A 91 -99.60 -64.71 -30.66
N MET A 92 -100.59 -65.52 -31.04
CA MET A 92 -101.94 -65.44 -30.50
C MET A 92 -101.95 -65.70 -28.99
N LEU A 93 -101.29 -66.78 -28.53
CA LEU A 93 -101.16 -67.12 -27.11
C LEU A 93 -100.42 -66.03 -26.34
N GLU A 94 -99.36 -65.44 -26.89
CA GLU A 94 -98.66 -64.31 -26.27
C GLU A 94 -99.54 -63.07 -26.14
N GLN A 95 -100.38 -62.79 -27.14
CA GLN A 95 -101.31 -61.66 -27.12
C GLN A 95 -102.43 -61.88 -26.09
N GLN A 96 -102.99 -63.09 -26.04
CA GLN A 96 -103.96 -63.50 -25.02
C GLN A 96 -103.35 -63.43 -23.62
N TYR A 97 -102.13 -63.94 -23.44
CA TYR A 97 -101.43 -63.91 -22.17
C TYR A 97 -101.15 -62.48 -21.70
N LYS A 98 -100.69 -61.60 -22.60
CA LYS A 98 -100.52 -60.16 -22.30
C LYS A 98 -101.83 -59.51 -21.87
N TRP A 99 -102.96 -59.88 -22.48
CA TRP A 99 -104.27 -59.34 -22.14
C TRP A 99 -104.77 -59.81 -20.77
N VAL A 100 -104.65 -61.11 -20.47
CA VAL A 100 -105.04 -61.69 -19.17
C VAL A 100 -104.11 -61.23 -18.04
N SER A 101 -102.81 -61.05 -18.34
CA SER A 101 -101.81 -60.55 -17.38
C SER A 101 -101.83 -59.03 -17.18
N ALA A 102 -102.55 -58.26 -18.02
CA ALA A 102 -102.64 -56.81 -17.91
C ALA A 102 -103.56 -56.37 -16.75
N PRO A 103 -103.27 -55.25 -16.07
CA PRO A 103 -104.11 -54.74 -15.00
C PRO A 103 -105.51 -54.30 -15.50
N PRO A 104 -106.56 -54.34 -14.64
CA PRO A 104 -107.94 -54.02 -15.04
C PRO A 104 -108.15 -52.62 -15.65
N SER A 105 -107.19 -51.71 -15.46
CA SER A 105 -107.20 -50.35 -16.03
C SER A 105 -106.96 -50.31 -17.54
N GLU A 106 -106.30 -51.33 -18.11
CA GLU A 106 -105.89 -51.40 -19.52
C GLU A 106 -106.80 -52.31 -20.37
N GLN A 107 -107.72 -53.06 -19.74
CA GLN A 107 -108.67 -53.98 -20.40
C GLN A 107 -109.91 -53.28 -21.01
N LYS A 108 -109.83 -51.97 -21.34
CA LYS A 108 -110.98 -51.13 -21.69
C LYS A 108 -111.52 -51.24 -23.13
N ASN A 109 -110.83 -51.95 -24.02
CA ASN A 109 -111.34 -52.28 -25.34
C ASN A 109 -111.63 -53.79 -25.35
N GLY A 110 -112.89 -54.16 -25.60
CA GLY A 110 -113.35 -55.54 -25.55
C GLY A 110 -112.53 -56.46 -26.46
N TYR A 111 -112.12 -57.61 -25.94
CA TYR A 111 -111.61 -58.70 -26.77
C TYR A 111 -112.79 -59.24 -27.60
N GLU A 112 -112.83 -58.92 -28.90
CA GLU A 112 -113.81 -59.49 -29.83
C GLU A 112 -113.35 -60.90 -30.23
N GLY A 113 -113.62 -61.89 -29.37
CA GLY A 113 -113.29 -63.30 -29.58
C GLY A 113 -113.94 -64.19 -28.52
N GLU A 114 -114.08 -65.48 -28.82
CA GLU A 114 -114.65 -66.50 -27.92
C GLU A 114 -114.07 -66.47 -26.49
N THR A 115 -114.81 -66.97 -25.51
CA THR A 115 -114.41 -67.04 -24.09
C THR A 115 -112.98 -67.55 -23.93
N LEU A 116 -112.09 -66.69 -23.42
CA LEU A 116 -110.68 -67.01 -23.19
C LEU A 116 -110.51 -68.14 -22.15
N PRO A 117 -109.51 -69.02 -22.32
CA PRO A 117 -109.14 -70.02 -21.31
C PRO A 117 -108.74 -69.39 -19.96
N ASP A 118 -108.75 -70.20 -18.90
CA ASP A 118 -108.24 -69.77 -17.58
C ASP A 118 -106.73 -69.45 -17.65
N PHE A 119 -106.25 -68.56 -16.79
CA PHE A 119 -104.86 -68.10 -16.79
C PHE A 119 -103.85 -69.25 -16.65
N GLU A 120 -104.13 -70.24 -15.78
CA GLU A 120 -103.26 -71.41 -15.61
C GLU A 120 -103.19 -72.26 -16.88
N THR A 121 -104.33 -72.48 -17.55
CA THR A 121 -104.38 -73.20 -18.82
C THR A 121 -103.66 -72.46 -19.93
N LEU A 122 -103.77 -71.13 -19.97
CA LEU A 122 -103.11 -70.28 -20.95
C LEU A 122 -101.59 -70.20 -20.72
N ASP A 123 -101.13 -70.16 -19.46
CA ASP A 123 -99.70 -70.21 -19.10
C ASP A 123 -99.09 -71.57 -19.50
N ASP A 124 -99.81 -72.67 -19.27
CA ASP A 124 -99.37 -74.01 -19.66
C ASP A 124 -99.34 -74.21 -21.19
N GLU A 125 -100.36 -73.73 -21.90
CA GLU A 125 -100.43 -73.73 -23.37
C GLU A 125 -99.34 -72.86 -23.99
N LEU A 126 -99.11 -71.65 -23.47
CA LEU A 126 -98.04 -70.76 -23.91
C LEU A 126 -96.66 -71.39 -23.65
N ARG A 127 -96.44 -72.00 -22.49
CA ARG A 127 -95.19 -72.74 -22.20
C ARG A 127 -95.01 -73.95 -23.10
N HIS A 128 -96.10 -74.66 -23.41
CA HIS A 128 -96.06 -75.81 -24.32
C HIS A 128 -95.71 -75.34 -25.74
N SER A 129 -96.41 -74.33 -26.24
CA SER A 129 -96.16 -73.72 -27.54
C SER A 129 -94.73 -73.18 -27.65
N THR A 130 -94.24 -72.44 -26.65
CA THR A 130 -92.85 -71.94 -26.60
C THR A 130 -91.83 -73.09 -26.64
N ARG A 131 -92.10 -74.22 -25.96
CA ARG A 131 -91.26 -75.42 -26.02
C ARG A 131 -91.28 -76.07 -27.40
N VAL A 132 -92.44 -76.13 -28.05
CA VAL A 132 -92.62 -76.66 -29.40
C VAL A 132 -91.87 -75.76 -30.42
N VAL A 133 -92.01 -74.44 -30.33
CA VAL A 133 -91.27 -73.46 -31.14
C VAL A 133 -89.76 -73.65 -30.97
N CYS A 134 -89.23 -73.66 -29.74
CA CYS A 134 -87.80 -73.90 -29.50
C CYS A 134 -87.34 -75.26 -30.05
N ARG A 135 -88.17 -76.30 -29.98
CA ARG A 135 -87.84 -77.64 -30.50
C ARG A 135 -87.76 -77.63 -32.01
N ILE A 136 -88.74 -77.06 -32.70
CA ILE A 136 -88.78 -76.94 -34.16
C ILE A 136 -87.59 -76.13 -34.66
N LEU A 137 -87.29 -74.98 -34.04
CA LEU A 137 -86.15 -74.13 -34.39
C LEU A 137 -84.81 -74.84 -34.17
N ARG A 138 -84.72 -75.71 -33.14
CA ARG A 138 -83.51 -76.51 -32.86
C ARG A 138 -83.35 -77.70 -33.81
N GLU A 139 -84.45 -78.36 -34.19
CA GLU A 139 -84.45 -79.53 -35.09
C GLU A 139 -84.27 -79.12 -36.56
N ALA A 140 -84.59 -77.88 -36.93
CA ALA A 140 -84.47 -77.34 -38.28
C ALA A 140 -83.65 -76.02 -38.32
N PRO A 141 -82.31 -76.07 -38.18
CA PRO A 141 -81.45 -74.88 -38.11
C PRO A 141 -81.51 -73.99 -39.36
N ALA A 142 -81.81 -74.58 -40.53
CA ALA A 142 -82.00 -73.84 -41.77
C ALA A 142 -83.19 -72.86 -41.71
N ILE A 143 -84.15 -73.05 -40.79
CA ILE A 143 -85.26 -72.10 -40.56
C ILE A 143 -84.76 -70.90 -39.75
N VAL A 144 -83.87 -71.12 -38.78
CA VAL A 144 -83.27 -70.07 -37.95
C VAL A 144 -82.40 -69.15 -38.81
N GLU A 145 -81.55 -69.71 -39.67
CA GLU A 145 -80.74 -68.92 -40.63
C GLU A 145 -81.63 -68.06 -41.55
N ARG A 146 -82.76 -68.61 -42.02
CA ARG A 146 -83.71 -67.86 -42.85
C ARG A 146 -84.49 -66.79 -42.07
N LEU A 147 -84.73 -67.01 -40.79
CA LEU A 147 -85.33 -66.04 -39.86
C LEU A 147 -84.37 -64.90 -39.53
N GLU A 148 -83.07 -65.20 -39.41
CA GLU A 148 -82.01 -64.20 -39.25
C GLU A 148 -81.90 -63.29 -40.49
N ASP A 149 -81.95 -63.87 -41.69
CA ASP A 149 -81.86 -63.13 -42.96
C ASP A 149 -83.06 -62.20 -43.19
N GLN A 150 -84.26 -62.60 -42.75
CA GLN A 150 -85.50 -61.81 -42.90
C GLN A 150 -85.76 -60.85 -41.73
N GLY A 151 -85.28 -61.19 -40.53
CA GLY A 151 -85.31 -60.38 -39.31
C GLY A 151 -84.16 -59.39 -39.20
N ALA A 152 -83.68 -58.86 -40.34
CA ALA A 152 -82.57 -57.90 -40.41
C ALA A 152 -82.90 -56.50 -39.82
N GLU A 153 -84.07 -56.33 -39.17
CA GLU A 153 -84.18 -55.40 -38.05
C GLU A 153 -83.74 -56.13 -36.79
N GLU A 154 -82.46 -55.98 -36.45
CA GLU A 154 -81.79 -56.41 -35.22
C GLU A 154 -82.77 -56.84 -34.12
N ALA A 155 -82.69 -58.11 -33.70
CA ALA A 155 -83.39 -58.62 -32.52
C ALA A 155 -83.48 -57.53 -31.44
N SER A 156 -84.69 -57.24 -30.95
CA SER A 156 -85.00 -56.10 -30.08
C SER A 156 -83.82 -55.72 -29.15
N VAL A 157 -83.32 -54.49 -29.20
CA VAL A 157 -82.16 -54.02 -28.40
C VAL A 157 -82.18 -54.52 -26.92
N PRO A 158 -83.34 -54.59 -26.23
CA PRO A 158 -83.49 -55.28 -24.95
C PRO A 158 -83.05 -56.75 -24.90
N ILE A 159 -83.44 -57.60 -25.87
CA ILE A 159 -83.10 -59.04 -25.86
C ILE A 159 -81.60 -59.27 -26.10
N GLN A 160 -80.97 -58.48 -26.97
CA GLN A 160 -79.53 -58.55 -27.19
C GLN A 160 -78.72 -58.13 -25.95
N LYS A 161 -79.14 -57.06 -25.27
CA LYS A 161 -78.53 -56.66 -23.99
C LYS A 161 -78.70 -57.76 -22.95
N PHE A 162 -79.88 -58.37 -22.88
CA PHE A 162 -80.14 -59.47 -21.96
C PHE A 162 -79.24 -60.67 -22.24
N LEU A 163 -79.15 -61.14 -23.50
CA LEU A 163 -78.25 -62.23 -23.90
C LEU A 163 -76.79 -61.94 -23.55
N ARG A 164 -76.31 -60.71 -23.79
CA ARG A 164 -74.94 -60.30 -23.41
C ARG A 164 -74.71 -60.39 -21.91
N THR A 165 -75.61 -59.79 -21.12
CA THR A 165 -75.50 -59.84 -19.64
C THR A 165 -75.63 -61.27 -19.10
N PHE A 166 -76.43 -62.12 -19.75
CA PHE A 166 -76.59 -63.52 -19.39
C PHE A 166 -75.32 -64.32 -19.71
N SER A 167 -74.66 -64.01 -20.83
CA SER A 167 -73.36 -64.59 -21.19
C SER A 167 -72.27 -64.19 -20.18
N GLU A 168 -72.23 -62.92 -19.77
CA GLU A 168 -71.34 -62.44 -18.70
C GLU A 168 -71.62 -63.13 -17.36
N LEU A 169 -72.90 -63.29 -17.00
CA LEU A 169 -73.30 -64.03 -15.80
C LEU A 169 -72.85 -65.49 -15.87
N LYS A 170 -73.01 -66.15 -17.03
CA LYS A 170 -72.55 -67.52 -17.26
C LYS A 170 -71.04 -67.63 -17.04
N GLU A 171 -70.27 -66.71 -17.61
CA GLU A 171 -68.81 -66.69 -17.46
C GLU A 171 -68.39 -66.46 -16.00
N GLN A 172 -69.00 -65.49 -15.31
CA GLN A 172 -68.72 -65.22 -13.90
C GLN A 172 -69.11 -66.41 -13.00
N THR A 173 -70.25 -67.04 -13.28
CA THR A 173 -70.71 -68.22 -12.55
C THR A 173 -69.74 -69.39 -12.75
N PHE A 174 -69.26 -69.60 -13.98
CA PHE A 174 -68.23 -70.60 -14.27
C PHE A 174 -66.94 -70.32 -13.50
N GLN A 175 -66.45 -69.08 -13.53
CA GLN A 175 -65.23 -68.69 -12.80
C GLN A 175 -65.38 -68.92 -11.29
N LYS A 176 -66.52 -68.53 -10.70
CA LYS A 176 -66.78 -68.71 -9.27
C LYS A 176 -66.95 -70.17 -8.86
N LEU A 177 -67.65 -70.97 -9.67
CA LEU A 177 -67.86 -72.39 -9.40
C LEU A 177 -66.61 -73.25 -9.66
N SER A 178 -65.62 -72.72 -10.39
CA SER A 178 -64.38 -73.42 -10.69
C SER A 178 -63.18 -72.95 -9.85
N THR A 179 -63.30 -71.82 -9.14
CA THR A 179 -62.33 -71.44 -8.11
C THR A 179 -62.52 -72.27 -6.84
N SER A 180 -61.45 -72.85 -6.33
CA SER A 180 -61.46 -73.54 -5.03
C SER A 180 -61.45 -72.54 -3.88
N VAL A 181 -61.89 -72.99 -2.69
CA VAL A 181 -61.85 -72.17 -1.47
C VAL A 181 -60.41 -71.83 -1.10
N GLU A 182 -59.47 -72.73 -1.36
CA GLU A 182 -58.04 -72.53 -1.16
C GLU A 182 -57.48 -71.46 -2.11
N GLU A 183 -57.89 -71.46 -3.38
CA GLU A 183 -57.50 -70.42 -4.35
C GLU A 183 -58.07 -69.05 -3.98
N GLU A 184 -59.31 -68.98 -3.48
CA GLU A 184 -59.92 -67.72 -3.04
C GLU A 184 -59.21 -67.16 -1.80
N LYS A 185 -58.93 -68.00 -0.80
CA LYS A 185 -58.11 -67.61 0.37
C LYS A 185 -56.70 -67.17 -0.03
N SER A 186 -56.04 -67.89 -0.94
CA SER A 186 -54.70 -67.51 -1.42
C SER A 186 -54.71 -66.16 -2.14
N LYS A 187 -55.77 -65.83 -2.89
CA LYS A 187 -55.93 -64.51 -3.52
C LYS A 187 -56.17 -63.41 -2.48
N GLU A 188 -56.95 -63.68 -1.45
CA GLU A 188 -57.20 -62.75 -0.34
C GLU A 188 -55.92 -62.46 0.45
N ASP A 189 -55.18 -63.49 0.85
CA ASP A 189 -53.90 -63.35 1.55
C ASP A 189 -52.89 -62.55 0.72
N TRP A 190 -52.80 -62.85 -0.59
CA TRP A 190 -51.94 -62.11 -1.52
C TRP A 190 -52.37 -60.64 -1.62
N PHE A 191 -53.66 -60.35 -1.69
CA PHE A 191 -54.17 -58.98 -1.73
C PHE A 191 -53.81 -58.21 -0.46
N LEU A 192 -54.00 -58.82 0.72
CA LEU A 192 -53.64 -58.23 2.00
C LEU A 192 -52.13 -57.96 2.11
N GLU A 193 -51.29 -58.88 1.64
CA GLU A 193 -49.83 -58.67 1.62
C GLU A 193 -49.45 -57.50 0.72
N ILE A 194 -50.02 -57.41 -0.48
CA ILE A 194 -49.78 -56.30 -1.40
C ILE A 194 -50.26 -54.98 -0.80
N SER A 195 -51.48 -54.94 -0.23
CA SER A 195 -51.99 -53.73 0.41
C SER A 195 -51.11 -53.28 1.58
N ALA A 196 -50.67 -54.20 2.44
CA ALA A 196 -49.76 -53.87 3.53
C ALA A 196 -48.39 -53.36 3.04
N ARG A 197 -47.88 -53.94 1.94
CA ARG A 197 -46.64 -53.48 1.31
C ARG A 197 -46.80 -52.09 0.67
N GLU A 198 -47.90 -51.86 -0.02
CA GLU A 198 -48.24 -50.56 -0.61
C GLU A 198 -48.38 -49.49 0.47
N GLU A 199 -49.02 -49.80 1.59
CA GLU A 199 -49.17 -48.88 2.70
C GLU A 199 -47.81 -48.50 3.31
N LYS A 200 -46.96 -49.49 3.59
CA LYS A 200 -45.58 -49.26 4.08
C LYS A 200 -44.77 -48.42 3.08
N ALA A 201 -44.83 -48.75 1.79
CA ALA A 201 -44.17 -47.97 0.75
C ALA A 201 -44.70 -46.52 0.70
N SER A 202 -46.01 -46.33 0.82
CA SER A 202 -46.64 -45.01 0.85
C SER A 202 -46.25 -44.19 2.07
N GLN A 203 -46.15 -44.82 3.25
CA GLN A 203 -45.66 -44.18 4.47
C GLN A 203 -44.20 -43.74 4.33
N THR A 204 -43.32 -44.62 3.84
CA THR A 204 -41.91 -44.26 3.60
C THR A 204 -41.77 -43.14 2.57
N LEU A 205 -42.57 -43.15 1.50
CA LEU A 205 -42.57 -42.09 0.50
C LEU A 205 -43.00 -40.75 1.11
N ARG A 206 -44.05 -40.72 1.95
CA ARG A 206 -44.47 -39.51 2.67
C ARG A 206 -43.37 -39.00 3.61
N GLN A 207 -42.68 -39.90 4.32
CA GLN A 207 -41.60 -39.54 5.22
C GLN A 207 -40.41 -38.94 4.46
N LEU A 208 -39.95 -39.59 3.39
CA LEU A 208 -38.88 -39.10 2.53
C LEU A 208 -39.24 -37.76 1.88
N GLN A 209 -40.49 -37.57 1.45
CA GLN A 209 -40.96 -36.28 0.94
C GLN A 209 -40.90 -35.19 2.00
N LYS A 210 -41.22 -35.50 3.26
CA LYS A 210 -41.11 -34.56 4.38
C LYS A 210 -39.64 -34.21 4.68
N GLU A 211 -38.76 -35.21 4.71
CA GLU A 211 -37.32 -35.03 4.91
C GLU A 211 -36.70 -34.17 3.80
N ILE A 212 -37.04 -34.44 2.52
CA ILE A 212 -36.59 -33.61 1.39
C ILE A 212 -37.06 -32.16 1.53
N LYS A 213 -38.30 -31.93 1.95
CA LYS A 213 -38.82 -30.57 2.15
C LYS A 213 -38.08 -29.85 3.29
N LEU A 214 -37.84 -30.54 4.40
CA LEU A 214 -37.10 -29.99 5.54
C LEU A 214 -35.65 -29.68 5.17
N GLU A 215 -34.95 -30.61 4.52
CA GLU A 215 -33.55 -30.44 4.09
C GLU A 215 -33.42 -29.29 3.07
N LYS A 216 -34.35 -29.17 2.12
CA LYS A 216 -34.38 -28.03 1.20
C LYS A 216 -34.58 -26.70 1.92
N ALA A 217 -35.49 -26.65 2.89
CA ALA A 217 -35.74 -25.43 3.66
C ALA A 217 -34.54 -25.06 4.54
N ASP A 218 -33.87 -26.04 5.15
CA ASP A 218 -32.66 -25.80 5.94
C ASP A 218 -31.50 -25.32 5.06
N ARG A 219 -31.30 -25.97 3.91
CA ARG A 219 -30.30 -25.54 2.93
C ARG A 219 -30.55 -24.12 2.44
N GLU A 220 -31.80 -23.75 2.15
CA GLU A 220 -32.14 -22.38 1.74
C GLU A 220 -31.81 -21.36 2.84
N ARG A 221 -32.12 -21.67 4.11
CA ARG A 221 -31.75 -20.83 5.26
C ARG A 221 -30.24 -20.66 5.39
N GLN A 222 -29.48 -21.75 5.27
CA GLN A 222 -28.02 -21.71 5.33
C GLN A 222 -27.43 -20.89 4.18
N VAL A 223 -27.97 -21.03 2.97
CA VAL A 223 -27.56 -20.25 1.79
C VAL A 223 -27.86 -18.77 2.01
N SER A 224 -29.05 -18.41 2.51
CA SER A 224 -29.41 -17.03 2.87
C SER A 224 -28.44 -16.44 3.89
N ALA A 225 -28.19 -17.13 5.01
CA ALA A 225 -27.29 -16.67 6.07
C ALA A 225 -25.84 -16.49 5.56
N ARG A 226 -25.36 -17.39 4.70
CA ARG A 226 -24.04 -17.26 4.06
C ARG A 226 -24.00 -16.09 3.08
N ASN A 227 -25.05 -15.88 2.30
CA ASN A 227 -25.14 -14.73 1.38
C ASN A 227 -25.16 -13.39 2.13
N GLU A 228 -25.87 -13.31 3.26
CA GLU A 228 -25.82 -12.13 4.15
C GLU A 228 -24.41 -11.88 4.69
N THR A 229 -23.72 -12.94 5.10
CA THR A 229 -22.33 -12.83 5.57
C THR A 229 -21.40 -12.38 4.46
N ILE A 230 -21.55 -12.93 3.25
CA ILE A 230 -20.79 -12.50 2.07
C ILE A 230 -21.04 -11.02 1.77
N GLN A 231 -22.28 -10.54 1.89
CA GLN A 231 -22.60 -9.14 1.65
C GLN A 231 -21.93 -8.23 2.68
N LYS A 232 -22.03 -8.55 3.98
CA LYS A 232 -21.35 -7.79 5.05
C LYS A 232 -19.84 -7.72 4.81
N LEU A 233 -19.20 -8.85 4.50
CA LEU A 233 -17.77 -8.88 4.22
C LEU A 233 -17.38 -8.09 2.97
N ARG A 234 -18.25 -8.00 1.95
CA ARG A 234 -18.02 -7.15 0.78
C ARG A 234 -18.10 -5.68 1.12
N ASP A 235 -19.10 -5.30 1.93
CA ASP A 235 -19.30 -3.91 2.35
C ASP A 235 -18.13 -3.45 3.23
N GLU A 236 -17.70 -4.25 4.21
CA GLU A 236 -16.52 -3.99 5.05
C GLU A 236 -15.23 -3.85 4.21
N LEU A 237 -15.06 -4.72 3.20
CA LEU A 237 -13.88 -4.68 2.33
C LEU A 237 -13.86 -3.39 1.48
N GLU A 238 -15.02 -2.96 0.99
CA GLU A 238 -15.13 -1.70 0.23
C GLU A 238 -14.93 -0.47 1.11
N GLU A 239 -15.43 -0.50 2.36
CA GLU A 239 -15.17 0.53 3.36
C GLU A 239 -13.67 0.64 3.67
N ILE A 240 -13.00 -0.48 3.97
CA ILE A 240 -11.55 -0.50 4.24
C ILE A 240 -10.77 0.00 3.03
N LYS A 241 -11.12 -0.45 1.82
CA LYS A 241 -10.46 0.02 0.58
C LYS A 241 -10.61 1.52 0.40
N SER A 242 -11.83 2.04 0.50
CA SER A 242 -12.10 3.46 0.28
C SER A 242 -11.44 4.32 1.36
N SER A 243 -11.50 3.91 2.63
CA SER A 243 -10.78 4.53 3.76
C SER A 243 -9.27 4.53 3.51
N THR A 244 -8.66 3.39 3.17
CA THR A 244 -7.21 3.29 2.91
C THR A 244 -6.79 4.17 1.72
N VAL A 245 -7.58 4.20 0.65
CA VAL A 245 -7.30 5.06 -0.52
C VAL A 245 -7.39 6.55 -0.14
N ASN A 246 -8.33 6.93 0.71
CA ASN A 246 -8.45 8.30 1.18
C ASN A 246 -7.32 8.69 2.14
N GLU A 247 -6.97 7.82 3.08
CA GLU A 247 -5.84 8.02 4.01
C GLU A 247 -4.51 8.14 3.27
N THR A 248 -4.25 7.24 2.31
CA THR A 248 -3.02 7.30 1.50
C THR A 248 -2.94 8.58 0.67
N LYS A 249 -4.06 9.03 0.08
CA LYS A 249 -4.12 10.32 -0.63
C LYS A 249 -3.85 11.50 0.30
N LEU A 250 -4.46 11.51 1.48
CA LEU A 250 -4.27 12.56 2.48
C LEU A 250 -2.82 12.61 2.96
N LEU A 251 -2.24 11.46 3.29
CA LEU A 251 -0.85 11.34 3.71
C LEU A 251 0.11 11.80 2.61
N GLN A 252 -0.14 11.42 1.35
CA GLN A 252 0.65 11.87 0.21
C GLN A 252 0.55 13.39 0.00
N ALA A 253 -0.64 13.98 0.14
CA ALA A 253 -0.82 15.42 0.04
C ALA A 253 -0.06 16.16 1.14
N ASN A 254 -0.23 15.75 2.40
CA ASN A 254 0.48 16.36 3.54
C ASN A 254 2.00 16.19 3.43
N THR A 255 2.47 15.03 2.98
CA THR A 255 3.92 14.78 2.81
C THR A 255 4.49 15.67 1.71
N LYS A 256 3.79 15.83 0.59
CA LYS A 256 4.21 16.75 -0.49
C LYS A 256 4.24 18.20 -0.05
N GLU A 257 3.20 18.65 0.67
CA GLU A 257 3.16 20.02 1.21
C GLU A 257 4.32 20.27 2.17
N GLN A 258 4.62 19.30 3.04
CA GLN A 258 5.76 19.37 3.95
C GLN A 258 7.10 19.38 3.19
N GLU A 259 7.27 18.51 2.20
CA GLU A 259 8.46 18.48 1.34
C GLU A 259 8.67 19.82 0.60
N GLU A 260 7.61 20.40 0.05
CA GLU A 260 7.64 21.70 -0.63
C GLU A 260 8.00 22.83 0.34
N ALA A 261 7.42 22.84 1.54
CA ALA A 261 7.75 23.79 2.58
C ALA A 261 9.22 23.67 3.04
N ASP A 262 9.71 22.45 3.23
CA ASP A 262 11.10 22.20 3.63
C ASP A 262 12.08 22.57 2.52
N LEU A 263 11.77 22.28 1.26
CA LEU A 263 12.56 22.70 0.11
C LEU A 263 12.60 24.22 -0.01
N SER A 264 11.47 24.90 0.17
CA SER A 264 11.38 26.36 0.17
C SER A 264 12.23 26.98 1.29
N ASN A 265 12.10 26.45 2.51
CA ASN A 265 12.89 26.89 3.66
C ASN A 265 14.39 26.64 3.46
N PHE A 266 14.76 25.49 2.90
CA PHE A 266 16.15 25.16 2.61
C PHE A 266 16.74 26.08 1.53
N THR A 267 16.01 26.31 0.44
CA THR A 267 16.46 27.20 -0.65
C THR A 267 16.59 28.65 -0.19
N ALA A 268 15.68 29.14 0.63
CA ALA A 268 15.78 30.47 1.24
C ALA A 268 17.04 30.57 2.14
N LYS A 269 17.29 29.58 3.00
CA LYS A 269 18.50 29.55 3.84
C LYS A 269 19.78 29.49 3.02
N ASP A 270 19.84 28.63 2.00
CA ASP A 270 20.99 28.53 1.09
C ASP A 270 21.25 29.86 0.36
N GLN A 271 20.20 30.57 -0.09
CA GLN A 271 20.34 31.91 -0.67
C GLN A 271 20.93 32.91 0.34
N THR A 272 20.37 32.99 1.55
CA THR A 272 20.88 33.92 2.58
C THR A 272 22.35 33.64 2.94
N LEU A 273 22.72 32.37 3.10
CA LEU A 273 24.11 31.99 3.40
C LEU A 273 25.05 32.29 2.23
N ARG A 274 24.60 32.13 0.98
CA ARG A 274 25.38 32.52 -0.21
C ARG A 274 25.59 34.02 -0.29
N GLU A 275 24.57 34.80 0.03
CA GLU A 275 24.66 36.27 0.10
C GLU A 275 25.64 36.72 1.19
N GLU A 276 25.54 36.15 2.40
CA GLU A 276 26.48 36.42 3.50
C GLU A 276 27.92 36.04 3.15
N LEU A 277 28.11 34.88 2.51
CA LEU A 277 29.42 34.42 2.07
C LEU A 277 30.00 35.36 1.00
N SER A 278 29.18 35.84 0.06
CA SER A 278 29.57 36.84 -0.93
C SER A 278 29.97 38.16 -0.27
N ARG A 279 29.16 38.65 0.68
CA ARG A 279 29.44 39.87 1.45
C ARG A 279 30.75 39.76 2.23
N LEU A 280 30.93 38.69 2.99
CA LEU A 280 32.15 38.45 3.78
C LEU A 280 33.39 38.32 2.89
N LYS A 281 33.28 37.70 1.71
CA LYS A 281 34.38 37.65 0.73
C LYS A 281 34.74 39.05 0.23
N ALA A 282 33.75 39.90 -0.06
CA ALA A 282 33.98 41.28 -0.48
C ALA A 282 34.62 42.12 0.64
N GLU A 283 34.11 42.02 1.87
CA GLU A 283 34.67 42.69 3.05
C GLU A 283 36.13 42.26 3.30
N LEU A 284 36.42 40.96 3.21
CA LEU A 284 37.79 40.45 3.37
C LEU A 284 38.72 40.96 2.27
N ALA A 285 38.26 41.00 1.02
CA ALA A 285 39.03 41.55 -0.10
C ALA A 285 39.32 43.05 0.11
N GLN A 286 38.31 43.82 0.53
CA GLN A 286 38.45 45.23 0.85
C GLN A 286 39.45 45.45 2.00
N LYS A 287 39.31 44.72 3.12
CA LYS A 287 40.22 44.84 4.26
C LYS A 287 41.66 44.48 3.91
N LYS A 288 41.87 43.46 3.06
CA LYS A 288 43.20 43.13 2.54
C LYS A 288 43.79 44.28 1.72
N GLN A 289 42.98 44.90 0.87
CA GLN A 289 43.40 46.05 0.06
C GLN A 289 43.73 47.27 0.94
N GLU A 290 42.84 47.64 1.87
CA GLU A 290 43.07 48.73 2.83
C GLU A 290 44.35 48.51 3.64
N ASN A 291 44.56 47.28 4.14
CA ASN A 291 45.76 46.95 4.90
C ASN A 291 47.02 47.07 4.03
N ARG A 292 46.98 46.56 2.80
CA ARG A 292 48.09 46.67 1.85
C ARG A 292 48.44 48.12 1.54
N GLU A 293 47.45 48.96 1.26
CA GLU A 293 47.64 50.39 1.01
C GLU A 293 48.20 51.11 2.24
N SER A 294 47.70 50.78 3.44
CA SER A 294 48.21 51.34 4.70
C SER A 294 49.67 50.93 4.96
N GLU A 295 50.02 49.68 4.67
CA GLU A 295 51.39 49.17 4.80
C GLU A 295 52.31 49.85 3.79
N GLU A 296 51.90 49.98 2.52
CA GLU A 296 52.65 50.68 1.48
C GLU A 296 52.86 52.17 1.85
N MET A 297 51.85 52.83 2.40
CA MET A 297 51.94 54.21 2.89
C MET A 297 52.93 54.34 4.07
N LEU A 298 52.87 53.43 5.05
CA LEU A 298 53.80 53.40 6.17
C LEU A 298 55.23 53.11 5.71
N ARG A 299 55.43 52.20 4.75
CA ARG A 299 56.74 51.92 4.15
C ARG A 299 57.30 53.16 3.44
N LYS A 300 56.49 53.88 2.67
CA LYS A 300 56.89 55.14 2.03
C LYS A 300 57.26 56.21 3.06
N LYS A 301 56.47 56.36 4.12
CA LYS A 301 56.76 57.32 5.21
C LYS A 301 58.04 56.95 5.96
N LYS A 302 58.24 55.66 6.23
CA LYS A 302 59.48 55.12 6.82
C LYS A 302 60.68 55.48 5.94
N MET A 303 60.66 55.13 4.65
CA MET A 303 61.76 55.45 3.73
C MET A 303 62.04 56.95 3.64
N LYS A 304 61.00 57.79 3.62
CA LYS A 304 61.15 59.25 3.61
C LYS A 304 61.86 59.73 4.89
N ASN A 305 61.39 59.30 6.06
CA ASN A 305 62.02 59.66 7.34
C ASN A 305 63.46 59.15 7.42
N GLU A 306 63.73 57.91 6.99
CA GLU A 306 65.08 57.35 6.92
C GLU A 306 65.99 58.21 6.03
N SER A 307 65.52 58.59 4.84
CA SER A 307 66.28 59.49 3.94
C SER A 307 66.50 60.89 4.52
N GLU A 308 65.54 61.43 5.27
CA GLU A 308 65.69 62.72 5.96
C GLU A 308 66.72 62.62 7.08
N VAL A 309 66.72 61.52 7.86
CA VAL A 309 67.71 61.26 8.90
C VAL A 309 69.10 61.08 8.28
N GLU A 310 69.24 60.32 7.20
CA GLU A 310 70.49 60.18 6.45
C GLU A 310 71.00 61.54 5.93
N ALA A 311 70.11 62.38 5.41
CA ALA A 311 70.47 63.75 4.99
C ALA A 311 70.94 64.62 6.18
N TRP A 312 70.33 64.48 7.36
CA TRP A 312 70.79 65.19 8.56
C TRP A 312 72.12 64.67 9.09
N ILE A 313 72.34 63.35 9.06
CA ILE A 313 73.62 62.73 9.44
C ILE A 313 74.73 63.22 8.51
N THR A 314 74.55 63.11 7.19
CA THR A 314 75.54 63.57 6.21
C THR A 314 75.86 65.06 6.35
N LYS A 315 74.85 65.90 6.62
CA LYS A 315 75.08 67.32 6.91
C LYS A 315 75.87 67.51 8.21
N TYR A 316 75.50 66.81 9.28
CA TYR A 316 76.20 66.87 10.56
C TYR A 316 77.66 66.43 10.42
N ASP A 317 77.92 65.31 9.75
CA ASP A 317 79.27 64.80 9.49
C ASP A 317 80.10 65.83 8.69
N ALA A 318 79.50 66.46 7.67
CA ALA A 318 80.17 67.51 6.90
C ALA A 318 80.48 68.77 7.72
N ASP A 319 79.53 69.24 8.54
CA ASP A 319 79.71 70.40 9.41
C ASP A 319 80.76 70.09 10.50
N MET A 320 80.76 68.87 11.07
CA MET A 320 81.75 68.42 12.04
C MET A 320 83.15 68.32 11.42
N ASP A 321 83.27 67.76 10.21
CA ASP A 321 84.52 67.72 9.45
C ASP A 321 85.05 69.13 9.16
N GLU A 322 84.18 70.09 8.83
CA GLU A 322 84.56 71.50 8.64
C GLU A 322 85.08 72.11 9.96
N LYS A 323 84.38 71.89 11.08
CA LYS A 323 84.82 72.36 12.39
C LYS A 323 86.13 71.73 12.85
N ASP A 324 86.34 70.44 12.61
CA ASP A 324 87.61 69.78 12.93
C ASP A 324 88.76 70.33 12.07
N ARG A 325 88.50 70.67 10.79
CA ARG A 325 89.48 71.36 9.93
C ARG A 325 89.78 72.77 10.46
N GLU A 326 88.76 73.55 10.82
CA GLU A 326 88.93 74.89 11.41
C GLU A 326 89.75 74.83 12.70
N ILE A 327 89.41 73.91 13.62
CA ILE A 327 90.13 73.71 14.89
C ILE A 327 91.58 73.30 14.62
N SER A 328 91.81 72.38 13.68
CA SER A 328 93.16 71.95 13.34
C SER A 328 94.00 73.08 12.74
N ALA A 329 93.40 73.92 11.88
CA ALA A 329 94.04 75.10 11.33
C ALA A 329 94.38 76.13 12.42
N LEU A 330 93.43 76.43 13.31
CA LEU A 330 93.66 77.34 14.44
C LEU A 330 94.72 76.80 15.40
N ARG A 331 94.73 75.49 15.67
CA ARG A 331 95.77 74.85 16.48
C ARG A 331 97.15 74.98 15.83
N ALA A 332 97.24 74.80 14.51
CA ALA A 332 98.49 74.99 13.78
C ALA A 332 99.00 76.44 13.91
N ILE A 333 98.12 77.43 13.70
CA ILE A 333 98.45 78.85 13.89
C ILE A 333 98.88 79.12 15.33
N TYR A 334 98.11 78.65 16.32
CA TYR A 334 98.45 78.81 17.74
C TYR A 334 99.81 78.19 18.10
N GLU A 335 100.12 77.01 17.56
CA GLU A 335 101.41 76.37 17.77
C GLU A 335 102.56 77.18 17.17
N ASP A 336 102.37 77.77 15.99
CA ASP A 336 103.37 78.61 15.34
C ASP A 336 103.55 79.95 16.06
N GLU A 337 102.47 80.64 16.43
CA GLU A 337 102.51 81.85 17.25
C GLU A 337 103.16 81.58 18.62
N ARG A 338 102.88 80.43 19.23
CA ARG A 338 103.51 80.03 20.49
C ARG A 338 105.01 79.81 20.33
N LYS A 339 105.46 79.19 19.23
CA LYS A 339 106.91 79.03 18.95
C LYS A 339 107.56 80.39 18.76
N GLU A 340 106.91 81.30 18.03
CA GLU A 340 107.40 82.65 17.80
C GLU A 340 107.48 83.46 19.11
N LEU A 341 106.44 83.39 19.95
CA LEU A 341 106.43 83.98 21.28
C LEU A 341 107.58 83.45 22.15
N LEU A 342 107.78 82.13 22.21
CA LEU A 342 108.90 81.54 22.94
C LEU A 342 110.25 82.01 22.41
N HIS A 343 110.40 82.14 21.09
CA HIS A 343 111.62 82.67 20.48
C HIS A 343 111.88 84.14 20.88
N LEU A 344 110.83 84.97 20.88
CA LEU A 344 110.89 86.37 21.32
C LEU A 344 111.16 86.49 22.82
N GLU A 345 110.51 85.69 23.66
CA GLU A 345 110.79 85.62 25.11
C GLU A 345 112.24 85.25 25.37
N ASP A 346 112.77 84.22 24.69
CA ASP A 346 114.18 83.86 24.77
C ASP A 346 115.11 84.99 24.31
N TYR A 347 114.74 85.71 23.24
CA TYR A 347 115.49 86.87 22.76
C TYR A 347 115.50 88.03 23.77
N PHE A 348 114.34 88.39 24.32
CA PHE A 348 114.25 89.43 25.36
C PHE A 348 114.92 89.03 26.65
N ASN A 349 114.82 87.76 27.07
CA ASN A 349 115.52 87.24 28.24
C ASN A 349 117.04 87.35 28.06
N LYS A 350 117.57 87.02 26.88
CA LYS A 350 118.99 87.22 26.54
C LYS A 350 119.38 88.70 26.58
N LEU A 351 118.59 89.57 25.96
CA LEU A 351 118.85 91.02 25.96
C LEU A 351 118.81 91.61 27.37
N MET A 352 117.85 91.18 28.21
CA MET A 352 117.75 91.60 29.60
C MET A 352 118.94 91.11 30.41
N ALA A 353 119.36 89.85 30.24
CA ALA A 353 120.56 89.31 30.87
C ALA A 353 121.84 90.04 30.44
N GLU A 354 121.95 90.41 29.15
CA GLU A 354 123.05 91.24 28.63
C GLU A 354 123.04 92.65 29.23
N ARG A 355 121.86 93.25 29.38
CA ARG A 355 121.70 94.58 29.99
C ARG A 355 122.02 94.56 31.48
N GLU A 356 121.60 93.52 32.20
CA GLU A 356 121.98 93.28 33.59
C GLU A 356 123.48 93.04 33.74
N ALA A 357 124.09 92.27 32.83
CA ALA A 357 125.53 92.06 32.81
C ALA A 357 126.30 93.36 32.52
N ALA A 358 125.82 94.20 31.60
CA ALA A 358 126.41 95.51 31.31
C ALA A 358 126.33 96.46 32.53
N LEU A 359 125.18 96.49 33.23
CA LEU A 359 125.02 97.25 34.47
C LEU A 359 125.91 96.70 35.60
N ALA A 360 126.08 95.37 35.69
CA ALA A 360 126.97 94.75 36.66
C ALA A 360 128.46 95.07 36.38
N GLU A 361 128.85 95.11 35.11
CA GLU A 361 130.20 95.51 34.67
C GLU A 361 130.46 97.02 34.90
N GLU A 362 129.47 97.89 34.69
CA GLU A 362 129.57 99.31 35.09
C GLU A 362 129.74 99.45 36.61
N ARG A 363 128.99 98.68 37.41
CA ARG A 363 129.13 98.67 38.88
C ARG A 363 130.52 98.24 39.31
N LYS A 364 131.09 97.19 38.71
CA LYS A 364 132.47 96.74 38.98
C LYS A 364 133.51 97.79 38.61
N LYS A 365 133.39 98.42 37.43
CA LYS A 365 134.31 99.48 36.99
C LYS A 365 134.26 100.70 37.89
N ALA A 366 133.07 101.08 38.37
CA ALA A 366 132.91 102.15 39.34
C ALA A 366 133.56 101.80 40.70
N GLU A 367 133.45 100.55 41.15
CA GLU A 367 134.06 100.05 42.39
C GLU A 367 135.61 99.99 42.29
N GLU A 368 136.15 99.53 41.16
CA GLU A 368 137.60 99.48 40.91
C GLU A 368 138.22 100.88 40.84
N LEU A 369 137.54 101.83 40.18
CA LEU A 369 137.99 103.24 40.12
C LEU A 369 138.02 103.87 41.52
N ALA A 370 137.00 103.62 42.34
CA ALA A 370 136.95 104.09 43.73
C ALA A 370 138.09 103.50 44.58
N ARG A 371 138.43 102.22 44.37
CA ARG A 371 139.51 101.52 45.08
C ARG A 371 140.90 102.07 44.73
N GLN A 372 141.13 102.40 43.46
CA GLN A 372 142.38 103.01 43.00
C GLN A 372 142.58 104.43 43.56
N GLN A 373 141.52 105.24 43.61
CA GLN A 373 141.57 106.58 44.21
C GLN A 373 141.87 106.52 45.72
N ALA A 374 141.30 105.55 46.44
CA ALA A 374 141.57 105.35 47.87
C ALA A 374 143.04 104.94 48.15
N GLN A 375 143.65 104.12 47.28
CA GLN A 375 145.05 103.72 47.42
C GLN A 375 146.02 104.89 47.17
N GLN A 376 145.78 105.72 46.15
CA GLN A 376 146.58 106.94 45.92
C GLN A 376 146.46 107.97 47.07
N ALA A 377 145.27 108.10 47.67
CA ALA A 377 145.07 108.97 48.83
C ALA A 377 145.87 108.50 50.08
N THR A 378 146.14 107.20 50.19
CA THR A 378 146.87 106.62 51.33
C THR A 378 148.38 106.79 51.17
N LEU A 379 148.90 106.60 49.95
CA LEU A 379 150.32 106.81 49.62
C LEU A 379 150.74 108.29 49.74
N SER A 380 149.87 109.21 49.31
CA SER A 380 150.12 110.66 49.45
C SER A 380 150.14 111.12 50.92
N LYS A 381 149.29 110.55 51.78
CA LYS A 381 149.33 110.79 53.23
C LYS A 381 150.60 110.27 53.90
N ALA A 382 151.10 109.10 53.49
CA ALA A 382 152.34 108.52 54.01
C ALA A 382 153.59 109.33 53.64
N ALA A 383 153.68 109.81 52.39
CA ALA A 383 154.78 110.66 51.92
C ALA A 383 154.87 112.00 52.68
N THR A 384 153.71 112.58 53.02
CA THR A 384 153.63 113.85 53.76
C THR A 384 154.08 113.69 55.23
N MET A 385 153.80 112.52 55.84
CA MET A 385 154.15 112.23 57.24
C MET A 385 155.66 112.01 57.42
N LEU A 386 156.33 111.34 56.47
CA LEU A 386 157.78 111.16 56.43
C LEU A 386 158.53 112.50 56.29
N GLN A 387 158.05 113.41 55.43
CA GLN A 387 158.63 114.74 55.27
C GLN A 387 158.50 115.62 56.53
N LYS A 388 157.43 115.43 57.32
CA LYS A 388 157.21 116.16 58.59
C LYS A 388 158.16 115.71 59.70
N MET A 389 158.45 114.42 59.78
CA MET A 389 159.32 113.84 60.83
C MET A 389 160.80 114.21 60.66
N TRP A 390 161.31 114.24 59.42
CA TRP A 390 162.71 114.59 59.14
C TRP A 390 163.02 116.07 59.41
N ARG A 391 162.12 116.98 59.00
CA ARG A 391 162.27 118.44 59.26
C ARG A 391 162.20 118.76 60.77
N GLY A 392 161.45 117.99 61.54
CA GLY A 392 161.35 118.15 63.00
C GLY A 392 162.54 117.64 63.81
N LYS A 393 163.39 116.76 63.28
CA LYS A 393 164.61 116.28 63.96
C LYS A 393 165.78 117.25 63.78
N VAL A 394 165.91 117.84 62.59
CA VAL A 394 166.94 118.85 62.30
C VAL A 394 166.66 120.16 63.04
N ALA A 395 165.40 120.58 63.13
CA ALA A 395 165.00 121.80 63.86
C ALA A 395 165.13 121.71 65.40
N ARG A 396 165.22 120.51 65.98
CA ARG A 396 165.34 120.31 67.44
C ARG A 396 166.77 120.22 67.96
N ARG A 397 167.76 120.02 67.09
CA ARG A 397 169.18 120.03 67.48
C ARG A 397 169.79 121.43 67.51
N ASP A 398 169.29 122.34 66.66
CA ASP A 398 169.91 123.67 66.50
C ASP A 398 169.24 124.75 67.38
N LEU A 399 168.14 124.43 68.09
CA LEU A 399 167.41 125.35 68.98
C LEU A 399 167.91 125.37 70.45
N GLU A 400 168.82 124.47 70.86
CA GLU A 400 169.41 124.51 72.22
C GLU A 400 170.70 125.35 72.32
N ARG A 401 171.32 125.77 71.20
CA ARG A 401 172.70 126.28 71.28
C ARG A 401 172.89 127.78 71.16
N LYS A 402 172.06 128.54 70.43
CA LYS A 402 172.27 130.00 70.34
C LYS A 402 170.96 130.72 70.11
N LYS A 403 170.44 131.44 71.08
CA LYS A 403 171.03 131.99 72.30
C LYS A 403 170.18 131.30 73.42
N ALA A 404 169.66 131.85 74.48
CA ALA A 404 169.00 133.10 74.32
C ALA A 404 168.28 133.19 72.91
N GLY A 405 168.06 134.38 72.39
CA GLY A 405 168.06 134.51 70.93
C GLY A 405 166.71 134.28 70.25
N SER A 406 165.69 134.73 70.95
CA SER A 406 164.80 135.77 70.45
C SER A 406 163.70 135.38 69.45
N ARG A 407 162.55 135.97 69.77
CA ARG A 407 161.67 136.72 68.87
C ARG A 407 160.90 135.93 67.81
N GLY A 408 159.58 136.03 67.99
CA GLY A 408 158.75 136.71 66.98
C GLY A 408 157.68 135.78 66.40
N LYS A 409 156.40 135.96 66.74
CA LYS A 409 155.47 137.02 66.24
C LYS A 409 155.04 136.68 64.80
N LYS A 410 153.84 136.13 64.59
CA LYS A 410 152.56 136.82 64.27
C LYS A 410 152.51 137.38 62.83
N GLY A 411 151.49 136.98 62.07
CA GLY A 411 151.01 137.55 60.78
C GLY A 411 150.34 136.45 59.97
N LYS A 412 149.07 136.46 59.51
CA LYS A 412 148.13 137.47 58.96
C LYS A 412 148.56 138.05 57.61
N GLY A 413 147.70 137.85 56.60
CA GLY A 413 147.77 138.37 55.21
C GLY A 413 148.11 137.26 54.20
N GLY A 414 147.52 137.10 53.02
CA GLY A 414 146.57 137.86 52.19
C GLY A 414 146.35 137.02 50.91
N LYS A 415 145.12 136.88 50.41
CA LYS A 415 144.56 137.60 49.25
C LYS A 415 145.29 137.38 47.90
N GLY A 416 144.62 136.70 46.97
CA GLY A 416 144.90 136.72 45.52
C GLY A 416 144.14 135.60 44.79
N LYS A 417 142.94 135.77 44.20
CA LYS A 417 142.50 136.48 42.97
C LYS A 417 142.35 135.52 41.76
N LYS A 418 141.09 135.35 41.30
CA LYS A 418 140.60 135.12 39.91
C LYS A 418 141.08 133.82 39.21
N LYS A 419 140.35 133.19 38.26
CA LYS A 419 139.17 133.53 37.45
C LYS A 419 138.73 132.23 36.74
N LYS A 420 137.43 132.16 36.40
CA LYS A 420 136.78 131.28 35.39
C LYS A 420 136.68 129.79 35.71
#